data_AF-A0A1T4K8S8-F1
#
_entry.id   AF-A0A1T4K8S8-F1
#
_cell.length_a   1.000
_cell.length_b   1.000
_cell.length_c   1.000
_cell.angle_alpha   90.00
_cell.angle_beta   90.00
_cell.angle_gamma   90.00
#
_symmetry.space_group_name_H-M   'P 1'
#
loop_
_entity.id
_entity.type
_entity.pdbx_description
1 polymer ?
#
loop_
_entity_poly.entity_id
_entity_poly.type
_entity_poly.pdbx_seq_one_letter_code
_entity_poly.pdbx_strand_id
1 'polypeptide(L)'
;MDAKGKYTRLVQTVKENIDKDKVLKKCLENRNRHQAKNKQLWQKVNLDKLVERFAPGSVPEINNNGKIIFHTPGSDVQLVAEATIGSVRIESLKISSHRKYLDLDGTLRNNITVNGKTRGRTKEEYELATHFRIMKLEEMGKE
;
A
#
# COMPACT_ATOMS: atom_id res chain seq x y z
N MET A 1 10.40 16.88 6.67
CA MET A 1 9.77 16.29 5.47
C MET A 1 8.73 15.29 5.95
N ASP A 2 7.48 15.49 5.53
CA ASP A 2 6.36 14.59 5.79
C ASP A 2 6.54 13.23 5.09
N ALA A 3 5.66 12.28 5.36
CA ALA A 3 5.77 10.94 4.81
C ALA A 3 5.55 10.91 3.30
N LYS A 4 4.66 11.76 2.77
CA LYS A 4 4.41 11.89 1.34
C LYS A 4 5.63 12.40 0.57
N GLY A 5 6.36 13.35 1.12
CA GLY A 5 7.60 13.88 0.57
C GLY A 5 8.68 12.81 0.55
N LYS A 6 8.88 12.10 1.67
CA LYS A 6 9.82 10.96 1.76
C LYS A 6 9.47 9.88 0.73
N TYR A 7 8.20 9.50 0.64
CA TYR A 7 7.70 8.56 -0.36
C TYR A 7 8.02 9.03 -1.77
N THR A 8 7.73 10.29 -2.10
CA THR A 8 7.91 10.84 -3.46
C THR A 8 9.39 10.83 -3.87
N ARG A 9 10.30 11.14 -2.95
CA ARG A 9 11.75 11.01 -3.18
C ARG A 9 12.16 9.56 -3.47
N LEU A 10 11.70 8.61 -2.66
CA LEU A 10 12.02 7.19 -2.86
C LEU A 10 11.40 6.62 -4.13
N VAL A 11 10.22 7.09 -4.55
CA VAL A 11 9.62 6.72 -5.84
C VAL A 11 10.55 7.07 -7.00
N GLN A 12 11.22 8.23 -6.93
CA GLN A 12 12.16 8.64 -7.97
C GLN A 12 13.37 7.69 -8.03
N THR A 13 13.94 7.34 -6.87
CA THR A 13 15.02 6.34 -6.78
C THR A 13 14.58 4.98 -7.31
N VAL A 14 13.37 4.52 -6.97
CA VAL A 14 12.83 3.25 -7.48
C VAL A 14 12.70 3.29 -9.01
N LYS A 15 12.19 4.38 -9.59
CA LYS A 15 12.06 4.52 -11.05
C LYS A 15 13.42 4.47 -11.75
N GLU A 16 14.42 5.16 -11.22
CA GLU A 16 15.78 5.15 -11.77
C GLU A 16 16.39 3.74 -11.74
N ASN A 17 16.16 2.98 -10.68
CA ASN A 17 16.62 1.59 -10.58
C ASN A 17 15.88 0.68 -11.57
N ILE A 18 14.58 0.87 -11.75
CA ILE A 18 13.75 0.12 -12.70
C ILE A 18 14.19 0.39 -14.14
N ASP A 19 14.51 1.63 -14.49
CA ASP A 19 14.91 1.95 -15.86
C ASP A 19 16.29 1.41 -16.22
N LYS A 20 17.16 1.20 -15.22
CA LYS A 20 18.46 0.54 -15.38
C LYS A 20 18.34 -0.99 -15.51
N ASP A 21 17.33 -1.60 -14.89
CA ASP A 21 17.12 -3.05 -14.88
C ASP A 21 15.83 -3.46 -15.62
N LYS A 22 16.01 -3.86 -16.89
CA LYS A 22 14.92 -4.31 -17.77
C LYS A 22 14.18 -5.55 -17.23
N VAL A 23 14.86 -6.44 -16.51
CA VAL A 23 14.26 -7.66 -15.95
C VAL A 23 13.36 -7.28 -14.78
N LEU A 24 13.88 -6.46 -13.86
CA LEU A 24 13.09 -5.91 -12.76
C LEU A 24 11.87 -5.14 -13.27
N LYS A 25 12.05 -4.29 -14.28
CA LYS A 25 10.94 -3.56 -14.93
C LYS A 25 9.83 -4.50 -15.39
N LYS A 26 10.18 -5.56 -16.12
CA LYS A 26 9.21 -6.52 -16.63
C LYS A 26 8.50 -7.28 -15.50
N CYS A 27 9.24 -7.69 -14.48
CA CYS A 27 8.69 -8.36 -13.30
C CYS A 27 7.67 -7.48 -12.57
N LEU A 28 7.98 -6.19 -12.38
CA LEU A 28 7.09 -5.24 -11.72
C LEU A 28 5.84 -4.92 -12.55
N GLU A 29 6.00 -4.72 -13.87
CA GLU A 29 4.87 -4.53 -14.79
C GLU A 29 3.90 -5.72 -14.75
N ASN A 30 4.42 -6.94 -14.76
CA ASN A 30 3.61 -8.16 -14.69
C ASN A 30 2.92 -8.30 -13.33
N ARG A 31 3.66 -8.08 -12.22
CA ARG A 31 3.13 -8.13 -10.85
C ARG A 31 1.98 -7.16 -10.66
N ASN A 32 2.14 -5.93 -11.13
CA ASN A 32 1.22 -4.84 -10.84
C ASN A 32 0.13 -4.67 -11.92
N ARG A 33 0.15 -5.46 -13.00
CA ARG A 33 -0.77 -5.34 -14.14
C ARG A 33 -2.25 -5.29 -13.72
N HIS A 34 -2.68 -6.21 -12.86
CA HIS A 34 -4.08 -6.30 -12.43
C HIS A 34 -4.43 -5.13 -11.50
N GLN A 35 -3.57 -4.85 -10.51
CA GLN A 35 -3.75 -3.75 -9.58
C GLN A 35 -3.79 -2.39 -10.28
N ALA A 36 -2.94 -2.18 -11.29
CA ALA A 36 -2.91 -0.95 -12.07
C ALA A 36 -4.23 -0.68 -12.81
N LYS A 37 -4.93 -1.73 -13.26
CA LYS A 37 -6.25 -1.61 -13.90
C LYS A 37 -7.35 -1.24 -12.90
N ASN A 38 -7.30 -1.81 -11.70
CA ASN A 38 -8.38 -1.69 -10.72
C ASN A 38 -8.18 -0.57 -9.68
N LYS A 39 -6.97 0.02 -9.59
CA LYS A 39 -6.64 1.04 -8.57
C LYS A 39 -7.51 2.29 -8.58
N GLN A 40 -8.27 2.54 -9.64
CA GLN A 40 -9.19 3.68 -9.73
C GLN A 40 -10.41 3.48 -8.82
N LEU A 41 -10.77 2.23 -8.52
CA LEU A 41 -11.86 1.87 -7.60
C LEU A 41 -11.44 1.92 -6.13
N TRP A 42 -10.13 1.99 -5.87
CA TRP A 42 -9.60 2.01 -4.51
C TRP A 42 -9.78 3.39 -3.89
N GLN A 43 -10.15 3.41 -2.61
CA GLN A 43 -10.27 4.64 -1.84
C GLN A 43 -8.93 5.39 -1.85
N LYS A 44 -9.00 6.71 -2.09
CA LYS A 44 -7.85 7.59 -1.97
C LYS A 44 -7.58 7.90 -0.51
N VAL A 45 -6.30 7.93 -0.14
CA VAL A 45 -5.86 8.19 1.23
C VAL A 45 -4.70 9.17 1.28
N ASN A 46 -4.68 9.97 2.34
CA ASN A 46 -3.55 10.80 2.69
C ASN A 46 -2.49 9.93 3.38
N LEU A 47 -1.31 9.81 2.76
CA LEU A 47 -0.24 8.94 3.26
C LEU A 47 0.31 9.43 4.61
N ASP A 48 0.33 10.73 4.86
CA ASP A 48 0.82 11.29 6.12
C ASP A 48 -0.05 10.84 7.30
N LYS A 49 -1.38 10.93 7.14
CA LYS A 49 -2.34 10.45 8.14
C LYS A 49 -2.21 8.94 8.39
N LEU A 50 -1.99 8.15 7.34
CA LEU A 50 -1.78 6.71 7.49
C LEU A 50 -0.49 6.40 8.26
N VAL A 51 0.61 7.07 7.93
CA VAL A 51 1.91 6.87 8.59
C VAL A 51 1.84 7.30 10.05
N GLU A 52 1.21 8.45 10.34
CA GLU A 52 0.97 8.90 11.71
C GLU A 52 0.21 7.85 12.54
N ARG A 53 -0.84 7.25 11.96
CA ARG A 53 -1.66 6.25 12.66
C ARG A 53 -0.99 4.89 12.82
N PHE A 54 -0.33 4.37 11.78
CA PHE A 54 0.08 2.95 11.73
C PHE A 54 1.59 2.73 11.82
N ALA A 55 2.41 3.74 11.52
CA ALA A 55 3.86 3.66 11.55
C ALA A 55 4.51 4.99 12.00
N PRO A 56 4.11 5.53 13.18
CA PRO A 56 4.59 6.82 13.64
C PRO A 56 6.11 6.82 13.85
N GLY A 57 6.78 7.90 13.44
CA GLY A 57 8.23 8.03 13.55
C GLY A 57 9.03 7.13 12.61
N SER A 58 8.39 6.39 11.71
CA SER A 58 9.09 5.53 10.76
C SER A 58 10.00 6.30 9.80
N VAL A 59 11.10 5.64 9.45
CA VAL A 59 12.00 6.05 8.37
C VAL A 59 11.80 5.08 7.21
N PRO A 60 11.21 5.52 6.08
CA PRO A 60 10.88 4.60 5.02
C PRO A 60 12.10 4.09 4.28
N GLU A 61 12.07 2.82 3.89
CA GLU A 61 13.12 2.15 3.14
C GLU A 61 12.57 1.43 1.90
N ILE A 62 13.43 1.24 0.89
CA ILE A 62 13.09 0.46 -0.30
C ILE A 62 13.54 -0.98 -0.06
N ASN A 63 12.62 -1.93 -0.13
CA ASN A 63 12.99 -3.34 -0.06
C ASN A 63 13.50 -3.88 -1.39
N ASN A 64 14.02 -5.11 -1.38
CA ASN A 64 14.57 -5.80 -2.57
C ASN A 64 13.59 -5.93 -3.75
N ASN A 65 12.28 -5.74 -3.52
CA ASN A 65 11.22 -5.84 -4.51
C ASN A 65 10.72 -4.47 -5.00
N GLY A 66 11.44 -3.39 -4.68
CA GLY A 66 11.11 -2.02 -5.06
C GLY A 66 9.90 -1.43 -4.33
N LYS A 67 9.45 -2.06 -3.22
CA LYS A 67 8.38 -1.52 -2.38
C LYS A 67 8.97 -0.59 -1.34
N ILE A 68 8.24 0.47 -1.03
CA ILE A 68 8.62 1.43 0.02
C ILE A 68 7.89 1.03 1.30
N ILE A 69 8.66 0.73 2.34
CA ILE A 69 8.14 0.22 3.61
C ILE A 69 8.22 1.32 4.65
N PHE A 70 7.11 1.61 5.32
CA PHE A 70 7.09 2.42 6.54
C PHE A 70 6.83 1.51 7.71
N HIS A 71 7.79 1.41 8.61
CA HIS A 71 7.69 0.56 9.78
C HIS A 71 8.31 1.26 11.00
N THR A 72 7.62 1.19 12.12
CA THR A 72 8.13 1.62 13.42
C THR A 72 8.69 0.40 14.13
N PRO A 73 9.96 0.40 14.58
CA PRO A 73 10.55 -0.74 15.27
C PRO A 73 9.69 -1.22 16.43
N GLY A 74 9.47 -2.54 16.52
CA GLY A 74 8.64 -3.16 17.55
C GLY A 74 7.12 -3.12 17.29
N SER A 75 6.67 -2.49 16.20
CA SER A 75 5.26 -2.55 15.78
C SER A 75 4.92 -3.91 15.15
N ASP A 76 3.66 -4.33 15.25
CA ASP A 76 3.14 -5.50 14.54
C ASP A 76 2.48 -5.13 13.20
N VAL A 77 2.64 -3.87 12.78
CA VAL A 77 2.06 -3.32 11.56
C VAL A 77 3.12 -2.54 10.77
N GLN A 78 3.02 -2.62 9.46
CA GLN A 78 3.78 -1.76 8.55
C GLN A 78 2.91 -1.28 7.39
N LEU A 79 3.29 -0.16 6.78
CA LEU A 79 2.69 0.28 5.52
C LEU A 79 3.59 -0.14 4.36
N VAL A 80 2.98 -0.78 3.38
CA VAL A 80 3.66 -1.27 2.18
C VAL A 80 3.18 -0.45 0.98
N ALA A 81 4.00 0.52 0.58
CA ALA A 81 3.71 1.40 -0.54
C ALA A 81 4.36 0.91 -1.85
N GLU A 82 3.60 0.98 -2.94
CA GLU A 82 4.03 0.58 -4.27
C GLU A 82 4.35 1.82 -5.10
N ALA A 83 5.63 1.98 -5.45
CA ALA A 83 6.12 3.16 -6.17
C ALA A 83 5.56 3.25 -7.60
N THR A 84 5.36 2.11 -8.26
CA THR A 84 4.99 2.05 -9.68
C THR A 84 3.52 2.38 -9.95
N ILE A 85 2.62 2.10 -9.02
CA ILE A 85 1.18 2.36 -9.19
C ILE A 85 0.60 3.42 -8.24
N GLY A 86 1.37 3.87 -7.24
CA GLY A 86 0.92 4.89 -6.31
C GLY A 86 -0.11 4.37 -5.31
N SER A 87 0.09 3.17 -4.78
CA SER A 87 -0.81 2.56 -3.79
C SER A 87 -0.10 2.26 -2.48
N VAL A 88 -0.88 2.06 -1.42
CA VAL A 88 -0.42 1.66 -0.10
C VAL A 88 -1.36 0.60 0.48
N ARG A 89 -0.79 -0.29 1.27
CA ARG A 89 -1.51 -1.29 2.07
C ARG A 89 -1.03 -1.22 3.49
N ILE A 90 -1.93 -1.51 4.42
CA ILE A 90 -1.61 -1.69 5.84
C ILE A 90 -1.42 -3.19 6.05
N GLU A 91 -0.23 -3.63 6.42
CA GLU A 91 0.11 -5.05 6.56
C GLU A 91 0.31 -5.42 8.03
N SER A 92 -0.38 -6.46 8.49
CA SER A 92 -0.10 -7.10 9.78
C SER A 92 1.10 -8.03 9.66
N LEU A 93 2.08 -7.85 10.56
CA LEU A 93 3.27 -8.68 10.67
C LEU A 93 3.03 -9.97 11.50
N LYS A 94 1.94 -10.01 12.25
CA LYS A 94 1.51 -11.20 13.03
C LYS A 94 0.98 -12.34 12.16
N ILE A 95 0.73 -12.10 10.88
CA ILE A 95 0.03 -13.04 9.99
C ILE A 95 0.96 -13.38 8.83
N SER A 96 1.24 -14.67 8.65
CA SER A 96 2.06 -15.18 7.54
C SER A 96 1.28 -15.41 6.24
N SER A 97 -0.06 -15.46 6.32
CA SER A 97 -0.92 -15.72 5.17
C SER A 97 -0.95 -14.58 4.13
N HIS A 98 -1.43 -14.86 2.93
CA HIS A 98 -1.64 -13.84 1.90
C HIS A 98 -2.73 -12.81 2.25
N ARG A 99 -3.64 -13.13 3.17
CA ARG A 99 -4.73 -12.25 3.62
C ARG A 99 -4.42 -11.60 4.96
N LYS A 100 -3.36 -10.79 4.95
CA LYS A 100 -2.78 -10.10 6.12
C LYS A 100 -2.92 -8.58 6.10
N TYR A 101 -3.53 -8.04 5.06
CA TYR A 101 -3.78 -6.61 4.95
C TYR A 101 -5.02 -6.19 5.74
N LEU A 102 -4.91 -5.03 6.35
CA LEU A 102 -5.90 -4.39 7.20
C LEU A 102 -6.63 -3.28 6.43
N ASP A 103 -7.84 -2.94 6.87
CA ASP A 103 -8.50 -1.71 6.44
C ASP A 103 -7.98 -0.47 7.20
N LEU A 104 -8.58 0.69 6.93
CA LEU A 104 -8.21 1.96 7.56
C LEU A 104 -8.44 1.99 9.06
N ASP A 105 -9.19 1.05 9.62
CA ASP A 105 -9.43 0.92 11.05
C ASP A 105 -8.50 -0.09 11.71
N GLY A 106 -7.60 -0.71 10.94
CA GLY A 106 -6.67 -1.73 11.44
C GLY A 106 -7.32 -3.11 11.58
N THR A 107 -8.45 -3.35 10.91
CA THR A 107 -9.21 -4.60 11.02
C THR A 107 -8.96 -5.52 9.83
N LEU A 108 -8.88 -6.83 10.09
CA LEU A 108 -8.81 -7.83 9.02
C LEU A 108 -10.13 -7.91 8.26
N ARG A 109 -10.06 -7.81 6.93
CA ARG A 109 -11.22 -7.83 6.04
C ARG A 109 -11.33 -9.11 5.23
N ASN A 110 -11.15 -10.27 5.86
CA ASN A 110 -11.17 -11.55 5.13
C ASN A 110 -12.59 -12.00 4.73
N ASN A 111 -13.60 -11.66 5.53
CA ASN A 111 -14.99 -12.10 5.35
C ASN A 111 -15.96 -10.91 5.24
N ILE A 112 -17.06 -11.10 4.51
CA ILE A 112 -18.15 -10.12 4.35
C ILE A 112 -19.49 -10.77 4.68
N THR A 113 -20.39 -10.01 5.29
CA THR A 113 -21.78 -10.41 5.53
C THR A 113 -22.68 -9.76 4.50
N VAL A 114 -23.45 -10.57 3.77
CA VAL A 114 -24.41 -10.13 2.75
C VAL A 114 -25.73 -10.83 3.04
N ASN A 115 -26.79 -10.05 3.25
CA ASN A 115 -28.13 -10.56 3.58
C ASN A 115 -28.12 -11.55 4.78
N GLY A 116 -27.39 -11.21 5.83
CA GLY A 116 -27.28 -12.03 7.06
C GLY A 116 -26.40 -13.28 6.94
N LYS A 117 -25.85 -13.58 5.76
CA LYS A 117 -24.93 -14.71 5.56
C LYS A 117 -23.49 -14.23 5.41
N THR A 118 -22.58 -14.87 6.12
CA THR A 118 -21.14 -14.57 6.05
C THR A 118 -20.44 -15.49 5.05
N ARG A 119 -19.64 -14.90 4.17
CA ARG A 119 -18.75 -15.64 3.26
C ARG A 119 -17.38 -14.96 3.19
N GLY A 120 -16.39 -15.70 2.68
CA GLY A 120 -15.11 -15.11 2.32
C GLY A 120 -15.27 -14.03 1.25
N ARG A 121 -14.48 -12.95 1.36
CA ARG A 121 -14.35 -11.97 0.28
C ARG A 121 -13.69 -12.61 -0.94
N THR A 122 -14.12 -12.26 -2.15
CA THR A 122 -13.34 -12.51 -3.36
C THR A 122 -12.03 -11.72 -3.31
N LYS A 123 -11.13 -11.96 -4.27
CA LYS A 123 -9.88 -11.19 -4.35
C LYS A 123 -10.16 -9.70 -4.54
N GLU A 124 -11.06 -9.36 -5.44
CA GLU A 124 -11.43 -7.99 -5.78
C GLU A 124 -12.08 -7.28 -4.59
N GLU A 125 -13.02 -7.95 -3.90
CA GLU A 125 -13.65 -7.42 -2.69
C GLU A 125 -12.63 -7.19 -1.56
N TYR A 126 -11.66 -8.10 -1.43
CA TYR A 126 -10.59 -7.99 -0.44
C TYR A 126 -9.65 -6.82 -0.77
N GLU A 127 -9.22 -6.70 -2.03
CA GLU A 127 -8.39 -5.59 -2.48
C GLU A 127 -9.12 -4.24 -2.33
N LEU A 128 -10.41 -4.16 -2.67
CA LEU A 128 -11.23 -2.96 -2.44
C LEU A 128 -11.28 -2.52 -0.98
N ALA A 129 -11.24 -3.47 -0.03
CA ALA A 129 -11.30 -3.19 1.40
C ALA A 129 -9.95 -2.89 2.05
N THR A 130 -8.82 -3.19 1.38
CA THR A 130 -7.48 -3.20 2.01
C THR A 130 -6.38 -2.51 1.21
N HIS A 131 -6.63 -2.20 -0.06
CA HIS A 131 -5.70 -1.49 -0.93
C HIS A 131 -6.19 -0.08 -1.14
N PHE A 132 -5.28 0.87 -0.99
CA PHE A 132 -5.59 2.29 -1.03
C PHE A 132 -4.72 2.99 -2.06
N ARG A 133 -5.30 3.98 -2.73
CA ARG A 133 -4.54 4.85 -3.63
C ARG A 133 -3.97 6.01 -2.85
N ILE A 134 -2.67 6.25 -2.98
CA ILE A 134 -2.03 7.40 -2.35
C ILE A 134 -2.48 8.66 -3.10
N MET A 135 -3.00 9.64 -2.37
CA MET A 135 -3.31 10.96 -2.92
C MET A 135 -2.05 11.60 -3.50
N LYS A 136 -2.20 12.31 -4.61
CA LYS A 136 -1.15 13.19 -5.14
C LYS A 136 -1.02 14.44 -4.27
N LEU A 137 0.11 15.14 -4.39
CA LEU A 137 0.35 16.40 -3.67
C LEU A 137 -0.75 17.43 -3.96
N GLU A 138 -1.19 17.56 -5.22
CA GLU A 138 -2.27 18.45 -5.62
C GLU A 138 -3.66 18.10 -5.04
N GLU A 139 -3.83 16.87 -4.55
CA GLU A 139 -5.10 16.37 -3.97
C GLU A 139 -5.14 16.55 -2.44
N MET A 140 -4.00 16.77 -1.78
CA MET A 140 -3.90 16.81 -0.32
C MET A 140 -4.29 18.17 0.29
N GLY A 141 -4.31 19.25 -0.50
CA GLY A 141 -4.71 20.59 -0.04
C GLY A 141 -6.19 20.92 -0.21
N LYS A 142 -7.05 19.91 -0.43
CA LYS A 142 -8.50 20.08 -0.69
C LYS A 142 -9.39 19.61 0.46
N GLU A 143 -8.81 19.38 1.64
CA GLU A 143 -9.55 19.02 2.86
C GLU A 143 -9.99 20.27 3.63
#